data_AF-A0A9P0H1E3-F1
#
_entry.id   AF-A0A9P0H1E3-F1
#
_cell.length_a   1.000
_cell.length_b   1.000
_cell.length_c   1.000
_cell.angle_alpha   90.00
_cell.angle_beta   90.00
_cell.angle_gamma   90.00
#
_symmetry.space_group_name_H-M   'P 1'
#
loop_
_entity.id
_entity.type
_entity.pdbx_description
1 polymer ?
#
loop_
_entity_poly.entity_id
_entity_poly.type
_entity_poly.pdbx_seq_one_letter_code
_entity_poly.pdbx_strand_id
1 'polypeptide(L)'
;MVWSIKSINDCCYPTQYICCFFWLFKIWRGNFSEFVPQYSSRHVAHIVRGLYSAVIFMTYAVQFYVPYDIIWHRYSEPKVTRCTLLIDYIVKMSMVVVTFALAIGIPLLGLFLSLVGALRGLMSIVFPAIMSICHYYPDRYGPMKIYLWKDIAVLIIGLVFLICGTVSCIVNIYFGLQKYHADKAAGKLD
;
A
#
# COMPACT_ATOMS: atom_id res chain seq x y z
N MET A 1 15.11 16.95 22.55
CA MET A 1 16.11 17.86 21.95
C MET A 1 17.22 17.15 21.15
N VAL A 2 17.05 15.86 20.79
CA VAL A 2 18.01 15.08 19.97
C VAL A 2 17.66 15.12 18.47
N TRP A 3 16.49 15.67 18.12
CA TRP A 3 16.02 15.80 16.73
C TRP A 3 16.67 16.94 15.92
N SER A 4 17.46 17.83 16.53
CA SER A 4 17.89 19.08 15.87
C SER A 4 19.26 19.03 15.19
N ILE A 5 20.14 18.07 15.53
CA ILE A 5 21.54 18.06 15.04
C ILE A 5 21.79 16.94 14.02
N LYS A 6 20.93 15.90 13.99
CA LYS A 6 20.90 14.90 12.92
C LYS A 6 19.97 15.31 11.79
N SER A 7 20.07 16.58 11.39
CA SER A 7 19.21 17.21 10.39
C SER A 7 20.01 17.86 9.25
N ILE A 8 21.35 17.84 9.32
CA ILE A 8 22.22 18.59 8.39
C ILE A 8 23.02 17.66 7.45
N ASN A 9 23.40 16.43 7.88
CA ASN A 9 24.00 15.42 6.98
C ASN A 9 22.97 14.58 6.22
N ASP A 10 21.67 14.72 6.54
CA ASP A 10 20.56 14.04 5.86
C ASP A 10 20.07 14.79 4.61
N CYS A 11 20.65 15.96 4.29
CA CYS A 11 20.21 16.79 3.16
C CYS A 11 20.47 16.20 1.76
N CYS A 12 21.26 15.12 1.63
CA CYS A 12 21.43 14.39 0.36
C CYS A 12 20.46 13.20 0.18
N TYR A 13 19.79 12.79 1.27
CA TYR A 13 18.87 11.65 1.28
C TYR A 13 17.48 11.91 0.65
N PRO A 14 16.83 13.10 0.76
CA PRO A 14 15.55 13.31 0.09
C PRO A 14 15.71 13.33 -1.43
N THR A 15 16.89 13.68 -1.95
CA THR A 15 17.14 13.84 -3.38
C THR A 15 17.02 12.51 -4.14
N GLN A 16 17.45 11.40 -3.56
CA GLN A 16 17.32 10.08 -4.19
C GLN A 16 15.88 9.56 -4.19
N TYR A 17 15.15 9.76 -3.09
CA TYR A 17 13.74 9.45 -3.02
C TYR A 17 12.94 10.30 -4.00
N ILE A 18 13.22 11.59 -4.11
CA ILE A 18 12.56 12.49 -5.04
C ILE A 18 12.85 12.10 -6.49
N CYS A 19 14.08 11.76 -6.86
CA CYS A 19 14.40 11.30 -8.22
C CYS A 19 13.73 9.97 -8.59
N CYS A 20 13.74 8.98 -7.68
CA CYS A 20 13.10 7.68 -7.91
C CYS A 20 11.57 7.81 -7.90
N PHE A 21 11.04 8.69 -7.03
CA PHE A 21 9.62 9.06 -7.01
C PHE A 21 9.21 9.79 -8.29
N PHE A 22 10.04 10.70 -8.83
CA PHE A 22 9.74 11.38 -10.10
C PHE A 22 9.71 10.40 -11.27
N TRP A 23 10.56 9.37 -11.23
CA TRP A 23 10.59 8.31 -12.24
C TRP A 23 9.40 7.35 -12.11
N LEU A 24 9.04 6.94 -10.88
CA LEU A 24 7.81 6.22 -10.57
C LEU A 24 6.56 7.02 -10.94
N PHE A 25 6.54 8.33 -10.72
CA PHE A 25 5.45 9.21 -11.13
C PHE A 25 5.29 9.25 -12.65
N LYS A 26 6.41 9.19 -13.39
CA LYS A 26 6.39 9.12 -14.86
C LYS A 26 5.81 7.79 -15.36
N ILE A 27 6.14 6.66 -14.71
CA ILE A 27 5.53 5.36 -15.02
C ILE A 27 4.04 5.33 -14.64
N TRP A 28 3.69 5.90 -13.48
CA TRP A 28 2.32 5.92 -12.97
C TRP A 28 1.40 6.84 -13.79
N ARG A 29 1.90 7.96 -14.33
CA ARG A 29 1.11 8.89 -15.13
C ARG A 29 0.46 8.20 -16.34
N GLY A 30 1.12 7.20 -16.95
CA GLY A 30 0.59 6.45 -18.08
C GLY A 30 -0.63 5.58 -17.73
N ASN A 31 -0.61 4.95 -16.55
CA ASN A 31 -1.70 4.08 -16.09
C ASN A 31 -2.80 4.87 -15.36
N PHE A 32 -2.50 6.08 -14.88
CA PHE A 32 -3.42 6.84 -14.03
C PHE A 32 -4.52 7.59 -14.80
N SER A 33 -4.30 7.91 -16.08
CA SER A 33 -5.31 8.57 -16.93
C SER A 33 -6.59 7.76 -17.11
N GLU A 34 -6.53 6.46 -16.85
CA GLU A 34 -7.68 5.55 -16.95
C GLU A 34 -8.59 5.59 -15.70
N PHE A 35 -8.09 6.06 -14.55
CA PHE A 35 -8.87 6.19 -13.31
C PHE A 35 -9.58 7.53 -13.14
N VAL A 36 -9.13 8.58 -13.85
CA VAL A 36 -9.75 9.90 -13.76
C VAL A 36 -11.03 9.87 -14.59
N PRO A 37 -12.22 10.10 -14.00
CA PRO A 37 -13.44 10.14 -14.77
C PRO A 37 -13.36 11.23 -15.85
N GLN A 38 -13.91 10.93 -17.03
CA GLN A 38 -13.98 11.89 -18.14
C GLN A 38 -14.92 13.04 -17.78
N TYR A 39 -14.34 14.12 -17.23
CA TYR A 39 -15.06 15.35 -16.97
C TYR A 39 -15.26 16.13 -18.28
N SER A 40 -16.51 16.51 -18.55
CA SER A 40 -16.90 17.30 -19.73
C SER A 40 -16.16 18.66 -19.81
N SER A 41 -15.82 19.28 -18.67
CA SER A 41 -15.06 20.53 -18.62
C SER A 41 -13.55 20.28 -18.49
N ARG A 42 -12.78 20.74 -19.47
CA ARG A 42 -11.31 20.61 -19.54
C ARG A 42 -10.61 21.16 -18.28
N HIS A 43 -11.14 22.24 -17.70
CA HIS A 43 -10.57 22.88 -16.51
C HIS A 43 -10.64 21.99 -15.27
N VAL A 44 -11.76 21.29 -15.08
CA VAL A 44 -11.96 20.37 -13.95
C VAL A 44 -10.99 19.19 -14.05
N ALA A 45 -10.76 18.67 -15.27
CA ALA A 45 -9.82 17.57 -15.48
C ALA A 45 -8.38 17.94 -15.08
N HIS A 46 -7.92 19.16 -15.37
CA HIS A 46 -6.59 19.61 -14.95
C HIS A 46 -6.46 19.76 -13.43
N ILE A 47 -7.48 20.34 -12.79
CA ILE A 47 -7.49 20.54 -11.33
C ILE A 47 -7.51 19.21 -10.59
N VAL A 48 -8.37 18.27 -11.00
CA VAL A 48 -8.48 16.93 -10.39
C VAL A 48 -7.18 16.15 -10.53
N ARG A 49 -6.54 16.20 -11.71
CA ARG A 49 -5.22 15.58 -11.92
C ARG A 49 -4.14 16.17 -11.00
N GLY A 50 -4.15 17.49 -10.82
CA GLY A 50 -3.23 18.17 -9.90
C GLY A 50 -3.45 17.77 -8.44
N LEU A 51 -4.70 17.84 -7.98
CA LEU A 51 -5.07 17.48 -6.60
C LEU A 51 -4.75 16.01 -6.30
N TYR A 52 -5.05 15.11 -7.23
CA TYR A 52 -4.78 13.70 -7.07
C TYR A 52 -3.28 13.40 -6.96
N SER A 53 -2.46 14.06 -7.78
CA SER A 53 -1.00 13.97 -7.68
C SER A 53 -0.49 14.40 -6.30
N ALA A 54 -1.04 15.47 -5.73
CA ALA A 54 -0.66 15.97 -4.42
C ALA A 54 -1.05 14.98 -3.29
N VAL A 55 -2.25 14.40 -3.35
CA VAL A 55 -2.73 13.40 -2.39
C VAL A 55 -1.87 12.13 -2.42
N ILE A 56 -1.51 11.63 -3.59
CA ILE A 56 -0.63 10.48 -3.73
C ILE A 56 0.74 10.77 -3.11
N PHE A 57 1.32 11.94 -3.40
CA PHE A 57 2.62 12.33 -2.85
C PHE A 57 2.59 12.33 -1.31
N MET A 58 1.56 12.92 -0.72
CA MET A 58 1.40 12.96 0.73
C MET A 58 1.19 11.56 1.33
N THR A 59 0.32 10.74 0.73
CA THR A 59 0.03 9.39 1.23
C THR A 59 1.25 8.47 1.12
N TYR A 60 2.08 8.60 0.08
CA TYR A 60 3.29 7.78 -0.05
C TYR A 60 4.33 8.08 1.04
N ALA A 61 4.49 9.36 1.43
CA ALA A 61 5.41 9.73 2.50
C ALA A 61 5.03 9.04 3.83
N VAL A 62 3.75 9.03 4.17
CA VAL A 62 3.25 8.37 5.39
C VAL A 62 3.37 6.85 5.31
N GLN A 63 3.08 6.25 4.14
CA GLN A 63 3.11 4.79 3.96
C GLN A 63 4.51 4.18 4.11
N PHE A 64 5.56 4.86 3.66
CA PHE A 64 6.93 4.35 3.78
C PHE A 64 7.58 4.66 5.13
N TYR A 65 7.08 5.66 5.87
CA TYR A 65 7.60 6.03 7.18
C TYR A 65 7.46 4.89 8.20
N VAL A 66 6.26 4.29 8.31
CA VAL A 66 5.96 3.25 9.30
C VAL A 66 6.84 2.00 9.17
N PRO A 67 6.96 1.35 8.00
CA PRO A 67 7.78 0.15 7.87
C PRO A 67 9.28 0.46 7.95
N TYR A 68 9.72 1.65 7.51
CA TYR A 68 11.11 2.08 7.69
C TYR A 68 11.47 2.18 9.17
N ASP A 69 10.63 2.83 9.98
CA ASP A 69 10.86 3.00 11.42
C ASP A 69 10.89 1.65 12.16
N ILE A 70 9.97 0.73 11.79
CA ILE A 70 9.94 -0.63 12.33
C ILE A 70 11.23 -1.40 12.00
N ILE A 71 11.70 -1.35 10.75
CA ILE A 71 12.94 -2.04 10.35
C ILE A 71 14.14 -1.40 11.04
N TRP A 72 14.17 -0.08 11.13
CA TRP A 72 15.27 0.64 11.76
C TRP A 72 15.44 0.24 13.23
N HIS A 73 14.38 0.35 14.04
CA HIS A 73 14.42 -0.03 15.46
C HIS A 73 14.69 -1.52 15.67
N ARG A 74 14.11 -2.40 14.84
CA ARG A 74 14.17 -3.85 15.06
C ARG A 74 15.44 -4.50 14.53
N TYR A 75 16.04 -3.96 13.47
CA TYR A 75 17.22 -4.54 12.81
C TYR A 75 18.50 -3.71 12.97
N SER A 76 18.42 -2.38 12.98
CA SER A 76 19.62 -1.53 12.95
C SER A 76 20.13 -1.17 14.34
N GLU A 77 19.22 -0.95 15.30
CA GLU A 77 19.59 -0.59 16.68
C GLU A 77 20.43 -1.65 17.43
N PRO A 78 20.12 -2.96 17.35
CA PRO A 78 20.86 -3.97 18.12
C PRO A 78 22.12 -4.53 17.42
N LYS A 79 22.35 -4.25 16.13
CA LYS A 79 23.35 -4.99 15.32
C LYS A 79 24.46 -4.15 14.69
N VAL A 80 24.42 -2.82 14.77
CA VAL A 80 25.29 -1.98 13.91
C VAL A 80 26.13 -0.97 14.68
N THR A 81 27.39 -1.31 14.94
CA THR A 81 28.37 -0.42 15.60
C THR A 81 29.33 0.29 14.63
N ARG A 82 29.41 -0.13 13.34
CA ARG A 82 30.39 0.44 12.37
C ARG A 82 29.85 0.81 10.98
N CYS A 83 28.74 0.25 10.49
CA CYS A 83 28.26 0.45 9.10
C CYS A 83 26.79 0.93 9.01
N THR A 84 26.39 1.83 9.90
CA THR A 84 25.00 2.30 10.04
C THR A 84 24.47 3.01 8.80
N LEU A 85 25.33 3.73 8.07
CA LEU A 85 24.94 4.47 6.85
C LEU A 85 24.66 3.57 5.65
N LEU A 86 25.44 2.48 5.47
CA LEU A 86 25.23 1.55 4.35
C LEU A 86 23.97 0.71 4.54
N ILE A 87 23.71 0.25 5.76
CA ILE A 87 22.53 -0.55 6.08
C ILE A 87 21.26 0.28 5.93
N ASP A 88 21.28 1.53 6.40
CA ASP A 88 20.20 2.48 6.18
C ASP A 88 19.86 2.60 4.68
N TYR A 89 20.88 2.80 3.86
CA TYR A 89 20.71 2.93 2.41
C TYR A 89 20.13 1.67 1.74
N ILE A 90 20.58 0.48 2.16
CA ILE A 90 20.10 -0.80 1.62
C ILE A 90 18.63 -1.04 1.99
N VAL A 91 18.25 -0.77 3.24
CA VAL A 91 16.85 -0.89 3.70
C VAL A 91 15.95 0.04 2.89
N LYS A 92 16.38 1.29 2.71
CA LYS A 92 15.70 2.29 1.91
C LYS A 92 15.53 1.88 0.44
N MET A 93 16.59 1.34 -0.19
CA MET A 93 16.55 0.87 -1.58
C MET A 93 15.66 -0.38 -1.76
N SER A 94 15.72 -1.33 -0.83
CA SER A 94 14.92 -2.56 -0.94
C SER A 94 13.40 -2.31 -0.94
N MET A 95 12.92 -1.35 -0.15
CA MET A 95 11.52 -0.89 -0.15
C MET A 95 11.06 -0.40 -1.54
N VAL A 96 11.90 0.38 -2.21
CA VAL A 96 11.60 0.95 -3.52
C VAL A 96 11.66 -0.12 -4.61
N VAL A 97 12.64 -1.02 -4.56
CA VAL A 97 12.80 -2.13 -5.51
C VAL A 97 11.59 -3.07 -5.48
N VAL A 98 11.07 -3.41 -4.29
CA VAL A 98 9.86 -4.24 -4.18
C VAL A 98 8.66 -3.56 -4.84
N THR A 99 8.51 -2.25 -4.66
CA THR A 99 7.42 -1.49 -5.28
C THR A 99 7.55 -1.46 -6.81
N PHE A 100 8.78 -1.39 -7.32
CA PHE A 100 9.07 -1.40 -8.74
C PHE A 100 8.82 -2.78 -9.38
N ALA A 101 9.19 -3.85 -8.68
CA ALA A 101 8.91 -5.22 -9.12
C ALA A 101 7.39 -5.47 -9.27
N LEU A 102 6.58 -4.94 -8.35
CA LEU A 102 5.12 -4.99 -8.44
C LEU A 102 4.59 -4.17 -9.62
N ALA A 103 5.16 -2.99 -9.88
CA ALA A 103 4.74 -2.13 -11.00
C ALA A 103 4.98 -2.78 -12.38
N ILE A 104 6.07 -3.54 -12.53
CA ILE A 104 6.36 -4.27 -13.77
C ILE A 104 5.43 -5.48 -13.95
N GLY A 105 5.05 -6.14 -12.86
CA GLY A 105 4.27 -7.37 -12.91
C GLY A 105 2.79 -7.20 -13.25
N ILE A 106 2.23 -6.00 -13.12
CA ILE A 106 0.77 -5.80 -13.12
C ILE A 106 0.34 -4.79 -14.20
N PRO A 107 -0.13 -5.25 -15.37
CA PRO A 107 -0.72 -4.39 -16.40
C PRO A 107 -2.15 -3.91 -16.07
N LEU A 108 -2.84 -4.50 -15.07
CA LEU A 108 -4.18 -4.07 -14.62
C LEU A 108 -4.13 -3.52 -13.19
N LEU A 109 -3.65 -2.28 -13.05
CA LEU A 109 -3.39 -1.63 -11.77
C LEU A 109 -4.66 -1.47 -10.90
N GLY A 110 -5.82 -1.27 -11.52
CA GLY A 110 -7.08 -0.97 -10.80
C GLY A 110 -7.61 -2.16 -10.02
N LEU A 111 -7.46 -3.33 -10.60
CA LEU A 111 -7.87 -4.58 -9.96
C LEU A 111 -6.94 -4.94 -8.81
N PHE A 112 -5.64 -4.67 -8.98
CA PHE A 112 -4.67 -4.84 -7.92
C PHE A 112 -4.86 -3.85 -6.76
N LEU A 113 -5.13 -2.58 -7.05
CA LEU A 113 -5.42 -1.58 -6.01
C LEU A 113 -6.67 -1.95 -5.19
N SER A 114 -7.70 -2.49 -5.85
CA SER A 114 -8.89 -3.02 -5.17
C SER A 114 -8.57 -4.23 -4.28
N LEU A 115 -7.76 -5.17 -4.78
CA LEU A 115 -7.32 -6.35 -4.02
C LEU A 115 -6.47 -5.98 -2.80
N VAL A 116 -5.45 -5.15 -2.99
CA VAL A 116 -4.56 -4.69 -1.91
C VAL A 116 -5.31 -3.81 -0.91
N GLY A 117 -6.30 -3.05 -1.38
CA GLY A 117 -7.22 -2.30 -0.52
C GLY A 117 -8.03 -3.22 0.39
N ALA A 118 -8.58 -4.31 -0.16
CA ALA A 118 -9.30 -5.31 0.64
C ALA A 118 -8.41 -6.00 1.67
N LEU A 119 -7.17 -6.35 1.29
CA LEU A 119 -6.17 -6.95 2.18
C LEU A 119 -5.73 -6.00 3.31
N ARG A 120 -5.44 -4.73 2.98
CA ARG A 120 -5.06 -3.72 3.97
C ARG A 120 -6.23 -3.37 4.90
N GLY A 121 -7.44 -3.32 4.37
CA GLY A 121 -8.67 -3.10 5.15
C GLY A 121 -8.90 -4.19 6.18
N LEU A 122 -8.67 -5.45 5.83
CA LEU A 122 -8.75 -6.58 6.78
C LEU A 122 -7.83 -6.37 7.98
N MET A 123 -6.57 -6.02 7.75
CA MET A 123 -5.59 -5.81 8.82
C MET A 123 -6.01 -4.70 9.78
N SER A 124 -6.63 -3.64 9.28
CA SER A 124 -7.15 -2.55 10.11
C SER A 124 -8.29 -2.96 11.03
N ILE A 125 -9.10 -3.96 10.62
CA ILE A 125 -10.22 -4.48 11.42
C ILE A 125 -9.74 -5.58 12.37
N VAL A 126 -8.79 -6.41 11.94
CA VAL A 126 -8.27 -7.54 12.72
C VAL A 126 -7.34 -7.07 13.84
N PHE A 127 -6.53 -6.02 13.62
CA PHE A 127 -5.62 -5.49 14.63
C PHE A 127 -6.31 -5.11 15.96
N PRO A 128 -7.39 -4.31 15.99
CA PRO A 128 -8.08 -3.98 17.24
C PRO A 128 -8.76 -5.19 17.89
N ALA A 129 -9.26 -6.17 17.12
CA ALA A 129 -9.83 -7.40 17.66
C ALA A 129 -8.77 -8.26 18.37
N ILE A 130 -7.58 -8.39 17.79
CA ILE A 130 -6.45 -9.08 18.42
C ILE A 130 -6.00 -8.36 19.70
N MET A 131 -5.93 -7.03 19.67
CA MET A 131 -5.55 -6.22 20.84
C MET A 131 -6.57 -6.38 21.98
N SER A 132 -7.87 -6.44 21.68
CA SER A 132 -8.92 -6.74 22.67
C SER A 132 -8.70 -8.12 23.31
N ILE A 133 -8.49 -9.15 22.49
CA ILE A 133 -8.28 -10.52 22.99
C ILE A 133 -7.05 -10.62 23.91
N CYS A 134 -5.94 -9.94 23.54
CA CYS A 134 -4.72 -9.94 24.33
C CYS A 134 -4.88 -9.17 25.65
N HIS A 135 -5.64 -8.07 25.64
CA HIS A 135 -5.88 -7.25 26.83
C HIS A 135 -6.78 -7.94 27.88
N TYR A 136 -7.74 -8.77 27.46
CA TYR A 136 -8.69 -9.43 28.36
C TYR A 136 -8.24 -10.82 28.89
N TYR A 137 -7.07 -11.29 28.50
CA TYR A 137 -6.42 -12.52 29.02
C TYR A 137 -5.67 -12.17 30.32
N PRO A 138 -5.86 -12.79 31.52
CA PRO A 138 -6.48 -14.08 31.86
C PRO A 138 -7.73 -14.05 32.80
N ASP A 139 -8.12 -12.91 33.39
CA ASP A 139 -9.05 -12.89 34.55
C ASP A 139 -10.36 -12.09 34.36
N ARG A 140 -10.60 -11.45 33.20
CA ARG A 140 -11.79 -10.60 32.99
C ARG A 140 -12.44 -10.75 31.62
N TYR A 141 -12.89 -11.96 31.30
CA TYR A 141 -14.02 -12.08 30.37
C TYR A 141 -15.27 -11.68 31.17
N GLY A 142 -15.71 -10.41 31.05
CA GLY A 142 -16.83 -9.84 31.81
C GLY A 142 -18.11 -10.72 31.85
N PRO A 143 -19.14 -10.35 32.63
CA PRO A 143 -20.30 -11.20 32.86
C PRO A 143 -20.87 -11.65 31.51
N MET A 144 -20.85 -12.96 31.27
CA MET A 144 -21.37 -13.62 30.06
C MET A 144 -20.49 -13.61 28.78
N LYS A 145 -19.16 -13.42 28.84
CA LYS A 145 -18.24 -13.67 27.69
C LYS A 145 -18.58 -12.88 26.39
N ILE A 146 -19.35 -11.80 26.51
CA ILE A 146 -19.90 -11.00 25.39
C ILE A 146 -18.77 -10.39 24.54
N TYR A 147 -17.70 -9.94 25.19
CA TYR A 147 -16.53 -9.34 24.53
C TYR A 147 -15.88 -10.32 23.54
N LEU A 148 -15.72 -11.58 23.94
CA LEU A 148 -15.08 -12.62 23.13
C LEU A 148 -15.93 -13.01 21.91
N TRP A 149 -17.25 -13.05 22.04
CA TRP A 149 -18.15 -13.25 20.91
C TRP A 149 -18.09 -12.07 19.92
N LYS A 150 -17.97 -10.84 20.42
CA LYS A 150 -17.85 -9.65 19.57
C LYS A 150 -16.55 -9.64 18.78
N ASP A 151 -15.44 -10.00 19.41
CA ASP A 151 -14.13 -10.11 18.74
C ASP A 151 -14.11 -11.22 17.67
N ILE A 152 -14.72 -12.38 17.95
CA ILE A 152 -14.90 -13.46 16.96
C ILE A 152 -15.78 -13.02 15.78
N ALA A 153 -16.90 -12.34 16.05
CA ALA A 153 -17.79 -11.86 14.99
C ALA A 153 -17.06 -10.89 14.04
N VAL A 154 -16.26 -9.97 14.58
CA VAL A 154 -15.45 -9.02 13.80
C VAL A 154 -14.41 -9.76 12.95
N LEU A 155 -13.79 -10.81 13.49
CA LEU A 155 -12.82 -11.64 12.76
C LEU A 155 -13.47 -12.39 11.58
N ILE A 156 -14.67 -12.94 11.78
CA ILE A 156 -15.44 -13.62 10.72
C ILE A 156 -15.84 -12.62 9.62
N ILE A 157 -16.34 -11.44 9.99
CA ILE A 157 -16.72 -10.39 9.02
C ILE A 157 -15.51 -9.99 8.18
N GLY A 158 -14.33 -9.85 8.81
CA GLY A 158 -13.07 -9.60 8.11
C GLY A 158 -12.75 -10.69 7.09
N LEU A 159 -12.86 -11.97 7.47
CA LEU A 159 -12.59 -13.09 6.57
C LEU A 159 -13.54 -13.11 5.37
N VAL A 160 -14.83 -12.83 5.60
CA VAL A 160 -15.83 -12.71 4.51
C VAL A 160 -15.46 -11.58 3.54
N PHE A 161 -15.01 -10.44 4.05
CA PHE A 161 -14.57 -9.31 3.22
C PHE A 161 -13.36 -9.68 2.35
N LEU A 162 -12.40 -10.44 2.90
CA LEU A 162 -11.25 -10.95 2.16
C LEU A 162 -11.64 -11.90 1.03
N ILE A 163 -12.53 -12.84 1.31
CA ILE A 163 -13.00 -13.82 0.32
C ILE A 163 -13.76 -13.09 -0.79
N CYS A 164 -14.68 -12.19 -0.42
CA CYS A 164 -15.45 -11.39 -1.38
C CYS A 164 -14.55 -10.53 -2.28
N GLY A 165 -13.54 -9.86 -1.69
CA GLY A 165 -12.56 -9.06 -2.43
C GLY A 165 -11.71 -9.90 -3.38
N THR A 166 -11.24 -11.07 -2.94
CA THR A 166 -10.42 -11.98 -3.74
C THR A 166 -11.20 -12.57 -4.91
N VAL A 167 -12.44 -13.03 -4.67
CA VAL A 167 -13.32 -13.58 -5.71
C VAL A 167 -13.65 -12.52 -6.76
N SER A 168 -13.98 -11.30 -6.34
CA SER A 168 -14.30 -10.19 -7.26
C SER A 168 -13.12 -9.84 -8.17
N CYS A 169 -11.89 -9.91 -7.65
CA CYS A 169 -10.70 -9.68 -8.45
C CYS A 169 -10.48 -10.81 -9.46
N ILE A 170 -10.53 -12.07 -9.02
CA ILE A 170 -10.28 -13.23 -9.91
C ILE A 170 -11.28 -13.27 -11.07
N VAL A 171 -12.57 -13.05 -10.79
CA VAL A 171 -13.62 -13.04 -11.82
C VAL A 171 -13.37 -11.96 -12.87
N ASN A 172 -12.97 -10.76 -12.45
CA ASN A 172 -12.67 -9.67 -13.37
C ASN A 172 -11.42 -9.94 -14.23
N ILE A 173 -10.37 -10.58 -13.68
CA ILE A 173 -9.20 -11.01 -14.47
C ILE A 173 -9.62 -12.01 -15.52
N TYR A 174 -10.41 -13.02 -15.12
CA TYR A 174 -10.84 -14.09 -16.01
C TYR A 174 -11.68 -13.55 -17.18
N PHE A 175 -12.64 -12.67 -16.89
CA PHE A 175 -13.48 -12.04 -17.92
C PHE A 175 -12.65 -11.13 -18.85
N GLY A 176 -11.71 -10.36 -18.29
CA GLY A 176 -10.81 -9.51 -19.07
C GLY A 176 -9.92 -10.30 -20.02
N LEU A 177 -9.35 -11.42 -19.56
CA LEU A 177 -8.54 -12.31 -20.39
C LEU A 177 -9.37 -12.98 -21.49
N GLN A 178 -10.57 -13.45 -21.18
CA GLN A 178 -11.44 -14.09 -22.17
C GLN A 178 -11.79 -13.12 -23.31
N LYS A 179 -12.03 -11.84 -22.98
CA LYS A 179 -12.28 -10.79 -23.97
C LYS A 179 -11.03 -10.51 -24.81
N TYR A 180 -9.86 -10.42 -24.18
CA TYR A 180 -8.58 -10.25 -24.90
C TYR A 180 -8.32 -11.38 -25.91
N HIS A 181 -8.58 -12.64 -25.53
CA HIS A 181 -8.44 -13.78 -26.45
C HIS A 181 -9.46 -13.74 -27.61
N ALA A 182 -10.69 -13.29 -27.35
CA ALA A 182 -11.70 -13.14 -28.39
C ALA A 182 -11.37 -12.02 -29.38
N ASP A 183 -10.92 -10.85 -28.90
CA ASP A 183 -10.50 -9.73 -29.76
C ASP A 183 -9.26 -10.08 -30.58
N LYS A 184 -8.35 -10.90 -30.04
CA LYS A 184 -7.17 -11.41 -30.76
C LYS A 184 -7.56 -12.41 -31.84
N ALA A 185 -8.52 -13.29 -31.57
CA ALA A 185 -9.06 -14.22 -32.57
C ALA A 185 -9.84 -13.49 -33.68
N ALA A 186 -10.39 -12.31 -33.39
CA ALA A 186 -11.11 -11.48 -34.35
C ALA A 186 -10.21 -10.60 -35.25
N GLY A 187 -8.87 -10.67 -35.10
CA GLY A 187 -7.92 -9.89 -35.92
C GLY A 187 -8.00 -8.38 -35.73
N LYS A 188 -8.51 -7.92 -34.58
CA LYS A 188 -8.65 -6.48 -34.25
C LYS A 188 -7.44 -5.88 -33.53
N LEU A 189 -6.46 -6.69 -33.17
CA LEU A 189 -5.32 -6.31 -32.33
C LEU A 189 -4.00 -6.18 -33.12
N ASP A 190 -4.06 -6.20 -34.46
CA ASP A 190 -2.93 -5.96 -35.37
C ASP A 190 -3.03 -4.58 -36.04
#